data_AF-A0A820STN6-F1
#
_entry.id   AF-A0A820STN6-F1
#
_cell.length_a   1.000
_cell.length_b   1.000
_cell.length_c   1.000
_cell.angle_alpha   90.00
_cell.angle_beta   90.00
_cell.angle_gamma   90.00
#
_symmetry.space_group_name_H-M   'P 1'
#
loop_
_entity.id
_entity.type
_entity.pdbx_description
1 polymer ?
#
loop_
_entity_poly.entity_id
_entity_poly.type
_entity_poly.pdbx_seq_one_letter_code
_entity_poly.pdbx_strand_id
1 'polypeptide(L)'
;MSTTMDQVVKKAKDSFGPMFDKSLHDLVRGIRNHKDNEAKYINEAIDEIKQELKQDNIAIKANAVNKLTYLQMLGYDISWSSFNIIEVMSSNKFTFK
;
A
#
# COMPACT_ATOMS: atom_id res chain seq x y z
N MET A 1 -0.91 26.48 25.86
CA MET A 1 -1.47 25.11 25.82
C MET A 1 -1.86 24.63 24.42
N SER A 2 -1.92 25.50 23.39
CA SER A 2 -2.36 25.10 22.03
C SER A 2 -1.29 24.39 21.18
N THR A 3 0.01 24.58 21.44
CA THR A 3 1.10 24.12 20.56
C THR A 3 1.24 22.59 20.49
N THR A 4 0.85 21.85 21.54
CA THR A 4 1.01 20.39 21.60
C THR A 4 -0.03 19.66 20.74
N MET A 5 -1.26 20.18 20.66
CA MET A 5 -2.35 19.56 19.90
C MET A 5 -2.11 19.72 18.39
N ASP A 6 -1.65 20.90 17.96
CA ASP A 6 -1.29 21.16 16.57
C ASP A 6 -0.13 20.28 16.08
N GLN A 7 0.83 19.97 16.95
CA GLN A 7 1.93 19.05 16.64
C GLN A 7 1.47 17.59 16.51
N VAL A 8 0.51 17.15 17.33
CA VAL A 8 -0.08 15.81 17.25
C VAL A 8 -0.92 15.66 15.98
N VAL A 9 -1.74 16.66 15.65
CA VAL A 9 -2.54 16.69 14.41
C VAL A 9 -1.63 16.71 13.18
N LYS A 10 -0.54 17.47 13.21
CA LYS A 10 0.44 17.52 12.12
C LYS A 10 1.19 16.20 11.94
N LYS A 11 1.62 15.53 13.02
CA LYS A 11 2.27 14.21 12.95
C LYS A 11 1.32 13.13 12.44
N ALA A 12 0.03 13.19 12.82
CA ALA A 12 -0.99 12.31 12.26
C ALA A 12 -1.16 12.58 10.75
N LYS A 13 -1.28 13.85 10.35
CA LYS A 13 -1.47 14.26 8.95
C LYS A 13 -0.26 13.97 8.05
N ASP A 14 0.96 14.04 8.59
CA ASP A 14 2.19 13.67 7.87
C ASP A 14 2.39 12.14 7.80
N SER A 15 1.81 11.38 8.74
CA SER A 15 1.75 9.91 8.66
C SER A 15 0.72 9.43 7.63
N PHE A 16 -0.32 10.23 7.39
CA PHE A 16 -1.31 10.06 6.33
C PHE A 16 -1.00 10.97 5.14
N GLY A 17 0.13 10.75 4.46
CA GLY A 17 0.25 11.14 3.05
C GLY A 17 -0.96 10.64 2.26
N PRO A 18 -1.28 11.18 1.06
CA PRO A 18 -2.48 10.79 0.31
C PRO A 18 -2.62 9.27 0.32
N MET A 19 -3.67 8.78 0.98
CA MET A 19 -3.81 7.41 1.53
C MET A 19 -3.67 6.29 0.48
N PHE A 20 -3.58 6.65 -0.81
CA PHE A 20 -3.60 5.77 -1.96
C PHE A 20 -2.49 6.07 -2.99
N ASP A 21 -1.50 6.91 -2.63
CA ASP A 21 -0.47 7.38 -3.56
C ASP A 21 0.92 6.78 -3.28
N LYS A 22 1.03 5.85 -2.33
CA LYS A 22 2.29 5.15 -2.05
C LYS A 22 2.58 4.19 -3.20
N SER A 23 3.69 4.44 -3.89
CA SER A 23 4.20 3.57 -4.95
C SER A 23 4.85 2.29 -4.37
N LEU A 24 5.09 1.29 -5.23
CA LEU A 24 5.92 0.13 -4.85
C LEU A 24 7.29 0.55 -4.32
N HIS A 25 7.91 1.57 -4.92
CA HIS A 25 9.21 2.05 -4.49
C HIS A 25 9.16 2.61 -3.05
N ASP A 26 8.08 3.29 -2.69
CA ASP A 26 7.87 3.79 -1.32
C ASP A 26 7.65 2.66 -0.33
N LEU A 27 6.92 1.60 -0.71
CA LEU A 27 6.77 0.40 0.11
C LEU A 27 8.13 -0.24 0.40
N VAL A 28 8.95 -0.49 -0.63
CA VAL A 28 10.27 -1.11 -0.48
C VAL A 28 11.19 -0.26 0.39
N ARG A 29 11.21 1.07 0.15
CA ARG A 29 11.95 2.01 0.99
C ARG A 29 11.45 1.98 2.43
N GLY A 30 10.14 1.96 2.62
CA GLY A 30 9.47 1.90 3.91
C GLY A 30 9.89 0.69 4.72
N ILE A 31 9.81 -0.50 4.14
CA ILE A 31 10.25 -1.75 4.79
C ILE A 31 11.71 -1.64 5.22
N ARG A 32 12.61 -1.24 4.31
CA ARG A 32 14.06 -1.11 4.59
C ARG A 32 14.39 -0.12 5.70
N ASN A 33 13.54 0.89 5.92
CA ASN A 33 13.72 1.91 6.95
C ASN A 33 13.13 1.49 8.31
N HIS A 34 12.34 0.41 8.38
CA HIS A 34 11.69 -0.08 9.60
C HIS A 34 12.25 -1.44 10.04
N LYS A 35 13.58 -1.65 9.95
CA LYS A 35 14.22 -2.96 10.20
C LYS A 35 13.85 -3.62 11.54
N ASP A 36 13.69 -2.82 12.59
CA ASP A 36 13.35 -3.33 13.94
C ASP A 36 11.84 -3.61 14.10
N ASN A 37 11.02 -3.24 13.12
CA ASN A 37 9.56 -3.37 13.17
C ASN A 37 8.91 -3.59 11.80
N GLU A 38 9.57 -4.36 10.93
CA GLU A 38 9.14 -4.57 9.54
C GLU A 38 7.74 -5.19 9.48
N ALA A 39 7.47 -6.16 10.35
CA ALA A 39 6.18 -6.85 10.40
C ALA A 39 5.02 -5.89 10.65
N LYS A 40 5.18 -4.92 11.57
CA LYS A 40 4.13 -3.92 11.82
C LYS A 40 3.91 -3.02 10.61
N TYR A 41 5.00 -2.53 10.01
CA TYR A 41 4.92 -1.67 8.83
C TYR A 41 4.25 -2.40 7.65
N ILE A 42 4.59 -3.67 7.43
CA ILE A 42 3.98 -4.48 6.37
C ILE A 42 2.49 -4.72 6.64
N ASN A 43 2.10 -5.00 7.88
CA ASN A 43 0.67 -5.15 8.22
C ASN A 43 -0.12 -3.86 7.93
N GLU A 44 0.41 -2.70 8.31
CA GLU A 44 -0.20 -1.40 7.98
C GLU A 44 -0.29 -1.18 6.46
N ALA A 45 0.77 -1.51 5.71
CA ALA A 45 0.77 -1.43 4.25
C ALA A 45 -0.26 -2.38 3.60
N ILE A 46 -0.43 -3.60 4.14
CA ILE A 46 -1.45 -4.54 3.66
C ILE A 46 -2.86 -3.98 3.88
N ASP A 47 -3.11 -3.35 5.01
CA ASP A 47 -4.41 -2.74 5.29
C ASP A 47 -4.69 -1.54 4.37
N GLU A 48 -3.68 -0.73 4.06
CA GLU A 48 -3.78 0.34 3.04
C GLU A 48 -4.08 -0.25 1.64
N ILE A 49 -3.34 -1.28 1.22
CA ILE A 49 -3.55 -1.99 -0.05
C ILE A 49 -4.97 -2.56 -0.15
N LYS A 50 -5.52 -3.11 0.93
CA LYS A 50 -6.92 -3.59 0.96
C LYS A 50 -7.92 -2.47 0.71
N GLN A 51 -7.64 -1.24 1.12
CA GLN A 51 -8.50 -0.08 0.81
C GLN A 51 -8.30 0.39 -0.64
N GLU A 52 -7.08 0.33 -1.17
CA GLU A 52 -6.80 0.61 -2.59
C GLU A 52 -7.56 -0.33 -3.53
N LEU A 53 -7.61 -1.62 -3.21
CA LEU A 53 -8.30 -2.63 -4.01
C LEU A 53 -9.82 -2.45 -4.06
N LYS A 54 -10.41 -1.69 -3.13
CA LYS A 54 -11.84 -1.36 -3.14
C LYS A 54 -12.19 -0.18 -4.06
N GLN A 55 -11.20 0.55 -4.56
CA GLN A 55 -11.43 1.71 -5.42
C GLN A 55 -11.84 1.27 -6.83
N ASP A 56 -12.73 2.01 -7.50
CA ASP A 56 -13.13 1.70 -8.88
C ASP A 56 -12.02 2.00 -9.91
N ASN A 57 -11.03 2.80 -9.53
CA ASN A 57 -9.94 3.17 -10.42
C ASN A 57 -8.95 2.01 -10.60
N ILE A 58 -8.98 1.39 -11.79
CA ILE A 58 -8.10 0.28 -12.14
C ILE A 58 -6.60 0.59 -12.04
N ALA A 59 -6.18 1.86 -12.20
CA ALA A 59 -4.79 2.25 -12.02
C ALA A 59 -4.34 2.13 -10.55
N ILE A 60 -5.23 2.43 -9.61
CA ILE A 60 -4.99 2.25 -8.18
C ILE A 60 -4.90 0.75 -7.87
N LYS A 61 -5.83 -0.06 -8.39
CA LYS A 61 -5.78 -1.53 -8.23
C LYS A 61 -4.50 -2.12 -8.81
N ALA A 62 -4.03 -1.63 -9.96
CA ALA A 62 -2.79 -2.09 -10.57
C ALA A 62 -1.56 -1.79 -9.69
N ASN A 63 -1.48 -0.58 -9.12
CA ASN A 63 -0.42 -0.25 -8.16
C ASN A 63 -0.48 -1.12 -6.90
N ALA A 64 -1.69 -1.36 -6.37
CA ALA A 64 -1.92 -2.24 -5.24
C ALA A 64 -1.48 -3.69 -5.50
N VAL A 65 -1.83 -4.25 -6.67
CA VAL A 65 -1.39 -5.58 -7.10
C VAL A 65 0.13 -5.64 -7.24
N ASN A 66 0.77 -4.62 -7.81
CA ASN A 66 2.22 -4.55 -7.92
C ASN A 66 2.92 -4.59 -6.54
N LYS A 67 2.35 -3.89 -5.55
CA LYS A 67 2.79 -3.97 -4.15
C LYS A 67 2.62 -5.37 -3.55
N LEU A 68 1.48 -6.02 -3.81
CA LEU A 68 1.23 -7.38 -3.32
C LEU A 68 2.18 -8.41 -3.93
N THR A 69 2.52 -8.29 -5.21
CA THR A 69 3.51 -9.18 -5.85
C THR A 69 4.85 -9.12 -5.11
N TYR A 70 5.29 -7.93 -4.69
CA TYR A 70 6.50 -7.80 -3.88
C TYR A 70 6.37 -8.47 -2.51
N LEU A 71 5.25 -8.25 -1.80
CA LEU A 71 5.01 -8.89 -0.52
C LEU A 71 4.91 -10.42 -0.63
N GLN A 72 4.34 -10.94 -1.73
CA GLN A 72 4.32 -12.37 -2.02
C GLN A 72 5.73 -12.93 -2.18
N MET A 73 6.65 -12.20 -2.83
CA MET A 73 8.07 -12.62 -2.91
C MET A 73 8.76 -12.65 -1.54
N LEU A 74 8.26 -11.90 -0.55
CA LEU A 74 8.71 -11.96 0.84
C LEU A 74 8.01 -13.07 1.66
N GLY A 75 7.09 -13.83 1.04
CA GLY A 75 6.40 -14.96 1.67
C GLY A 75 5.05 -14.63 2.31
N TYR A 76 4.50 -13.42 2.08
CA TYR A 76 3.18 -13.06 2.59
C TYR A 76 2.07 -13.69 1.74
N ASP A 77 1.02 -14.19 2.38
CA ASP A 77 -0.16 -14.68 1.69
C ASP A 77 -0.98 -13.52 1.09
N ILE A 78 -1.25 -13.64 -0.21
CA ILE A 78 -2.07 -12.70 -0.97
C ILE A 78 -3.25 -13.38 -1.66
N SER A 79 -3.56 -14.64 -1.31
CA SER A 79 -4.65 -15.41 -1.93
C SER A 79 -6.02 -14.70 -1.88
N TRP A 80 -6.24 -13.86 -0.87
CA TRP A 80 -7.43 -13.03 -0.73
C TRP A 80 -7.60 -11.96 -1.83
N SER A 81 -6.56 -11.64 -2.61
CA SER A 81 -6.60 -10.67 -3.70
C SER A 81 -6.71 -11.29 -5.09
N SER A 82 -6.89 -12.62 -5.24
CA SER A 82 -6.86 -13.29 -6.54
C SER A 82 -7.81 -12.69 -7.59
N PHE A 83 -9.03 -12.32 -7.21
CA PHE A 83 -9.97 -11.67 -8.13
C PHE A 83 -9.50 -10.29 -8.59
N ASN A 84 -8.94 -9.48 -7.69
CA ASN A 84 -8.38 -8.17 -8.04
C ASN A 84 -7.20 -8.30 -9.01
N ILE A 85 -6.37 -9.34 -8.84
CA ILE A 85 -5.28 -9.64 -9.77
C ILE A 85 -5.86 -9.97 -11.15
N ILE A 86 -6.84 -10.87 -11.24
CA ILE A 86 -7.47 -11.22 -12.53
C ILE A 86 -8.10 -9.99 -13.18
N GLU A 87 -8.79 -9.15 -12.42
CA GLU A 87 -9.37 -7.90 -12.89
C GLU A 87 -8.31 -6.98 -13.51
N VAL A 88 -7.22 -6.73 -12.79
CA VAL A 88 -6.08 -5.92 -13.27
C VAL A 88 -5.46 -6.56 -14.52
N MET A 89 -5.20 -7.87 -14.50
CA MET A 89 -4.62 -8.60 -15.62
C MET A 89 -5.54 -8.63 -16.85
N SER A 90 -6.85 -8.45 -16.67
CA SER A 90 -7.81 -8.36 -17.78
C SER A 90 -7.82 -7.00 -18.49
N SER A 91 -7.15 -5.98 -17.92
CA SER A 91 -7.05 -4.65 -18.52
C SER A 91 -6.43 -4.67 -19.92
N ASN A 92 -6.90 -3.79 -20.80
CA ASN A 92 -6.30 -3.58 -22.12
C ASN A 92 -4.96 -2.83 -22.07
N LYS A 93 -4.60 -2.25 -20.91
CA LYS A 93 -3.30 -1.58 -20.74
C LYS A 93 -2.23 -2.59 -20.34
N PHE A 94 -1.26 -2.81 -21.22
CA PHE A 94 -0.16 -3.74 -20.96
C PHE A 94 0.65 -3.38 -19.71
N THR A 95 0.81 -2.09 -19.40
CA THR A 95 1.55 -1.61 -18.22
C THR A 95 0.91 -1.98 -16.87
N PHE A 96 -0.30 -2.54 -16.88
CA PHE A 96 -0.95 -3.05 -15.66
C PHE A 96 -0.79 -4.56 -15.49
N LYS A 97 -0.16 -5.24 -16.46
CA LYS A 97 0.14 -6.68 -16.43
C LYS A 97 1.58 -6.91 -16.02
#